data_AF-A0A8H6MDA3-F1
#
_entry.id   AF-A0A8H6MDA3-F1
#
_cell.length_a   1.000
_cell.length_b   1.000
_cell.length_c   1.000
_cell.angle_alpha   90.00
_cell.angle_beta   90.00
_cell.angle_gamma   90.00
#
_symmetry.space_group_name_H-M   'P 1'
#
loop_
_entity.id
_entity.type
_entity.pdbx_description
1 polymer ?
#
loop_
_entity_poly.entity_id
_entity_poly.type
_entity_poly.pdbx_seq_one_letter_code
_entity_poly.pdbx_strand_id
1 'polypeptide(L)'
;MSLFDSAKLLSKASTGSLSALKTLQNALQKGDSTPETVPVVMKFLKVEDVPSPETRRADPNHSKMVIRQGAQGLKLLEYLLHITHVTPSIEKVATPLLVQNVDGICAWIDFLMFTPDADPFWKEDQGDQYNLYANILYNAIQTHSSIFQVYISSRGFVDLVLRLWLREGDKSLITSISN
;
A
#
# COMPACT_ATOMS: atom_id res chain seq x y z
N MET A 1 1.81 9.11 23.39
CA MET A 1 1.37 10.36 22.72
C MET A 1 0.12 10.88 23.44
N SER A 2 -0.05 12.19 23.65
CA SER A 2 -1.31 12.70 24.22
C SER A 2 -2.45 12.52 23.21
N LEU A 3 -3.70 12.32 23.65
CA LEU A 3 -4.86 12.18 22.75
C LEU A 3 -5.02 13.37 21.79
N PHE A 4 -4.68 14.57 22.27
CA PHE A 4 -4.72 15.80 21.49
C PHE A 4 -3.65 15.85 20.39
N ASP A 5 -2.45 15.33 20.68
CA ASP A 5 -1.37 15.21 19.69
C ASP A 5 -1.71 14.17 18.63
N SER A 6 -2.36 13.06 19.01
CA SER A 6 -2.84 12.03 18.08
C SER A 6 -3.88 12.60 17.11
N ALA A 7 -4.91 13.29 17.60
CA ALA A 7 -5.94 13.88 16.76
C ALA A 7 -5.39 14.92 15.76
N LYS A 8 -4.45 15.75 16.21
CA LYS A 8 -3.77 16.74 15.36
C LYS A 8 -2.90 16.09 14.29
N LEU A 9 -2.17 15.03 14.64
CA LEU A 9 -1.38 14.25 13.69
C LEU A 9 -2.26 13.60 12.63
N LEU A 10 -3.34 12.91 13.04
CA LEU A 10 -4.27 12.25 12.14
C LEU A 10 -4.98 13.23 11.20
N SER A 11 -5.40 14.39 11.71
CA SER A 11 -5.98 15.46 10.89
C SER A 11 -5.01 15.96 9.82
N LYS A 12 -3.75 16.21 10.18
CA LYS A 12 -2.71 16.62 9.22
C LYS A 12 -2.32 15.52 8.25
N ALA A 13 -2.25 14.27 8.69
CA ALA A 13 -1.98 13.13 7.82
C ALA A 13 -3.11 12.96 6.80
N SER A 14 -4.36 13.19 7.21
CA SER A 14 -5.54 13.11 6.33
C SER A 14 -5.54 14.12 5.19
N THR A 15 -4.77 15.21 5.26
CA THR A 15 -4.62 16.15 4.13
C THR A 15 -3.62 15.67 3.08
N GLY A 16 -2.93 14.55 3.32
CA GLY A 16 -1.91 14.02 2.41
C GLY A 16 -0.56 14.72 2.51
N SER A 17 -0.32 15.49 3.58
CA SER A 17 0.99 16.08 3.85
C SER A 17 2.04 14.99 4.06
N LEU A 18 3.05 14.91 3.19
CA LEU A 18 4.08 13.87 3.26
C LEU A 18 4.88 13.90 4.58
N SER A 19 5.11 15.08 5.16
CA SER A 19 5.76 15.17 6.46
C SER A 19 4.88 14.59 7.57
N ALA A 20 3.57 14.85 7.53
CA ALA A 20 2.63 14.29 8.49
C ALA A 20 2.47 12.77 8.33
N LEU A 21 2.44 12.27 7.09
CA LEU A 21 2.40 10.83 6.83
C LEU A 21 3.66 10.12 7.31
N LYS A 22 4.85 10.74 7.16
CA LYS A 22 6.10 10.22 7.75
C LYS A 22 6.08 10.24 9.27
N THR A 23 5.55 11.29 9.89
CA THR A 23 5.38 11.33 11.35
C THR A 23 4.42 10.23 11.82
N LEU A 24 3.33 9.98 11.08
CA LEU A 24 2.41 8.88 11.35
C LEU A 24 3.08 7.51 11.20
N GLN A 25 3.92 7.33 10.18
CA GLN A 25 4.71 6.09 10.01
C GLN A 25 5.59 5.84 11.23
N ASN A 26 6.32 6.84 11.69
CA ASN A 26 7.18 6.71 12.87
C ASN A 26 6.38 6.40 14.15
N ALA A 27 5.14 6.85 14.25
CA ALA A 27 4.25 6.52 15.38
C ALA A 27 3.80 5.05 15.28
N LEU A 28 3.32 4.62 14.11
CA LEU A 28 2.90 3.23 13.87
C LEU A 28 4.05 2.23 14.12
N GLN A 29 5.27 2.55 13.69
CA GLN A 29 6.47 1.73 13.96
C GLN A 29 6.73 1.52 15.46
N LYS A 30 6.29 2.46 16.31
CA LYS A 30 6.43 2.37 17.77
C LYS A 30 5.22 1.70 18.44
N GLY A 31 4.25 1.23 17.65
CA GLY A 31 2.99 0.67 18.14
C GLY A 31 1.94 1.72 18.52
N ASP A 32 2.22 3.02 18.33
CA ASP A 32 1.27 4.10 18.62
C ASP A 32 0.20 4.14 17.53
N SER A 33 -0.94 3.51 17.80
CA SER A 33 -2.07 3.42 16.87
C SER A 33 -3.42 3.52 17.57
N THR A 34 -4.41 4.06 16.87
CA THR A 34 -5.79 4.10 17.32
C THR A 34 -6.71 3.69 16.16
N PRO A 35 -7.96 3.30 16.41
CA PRO A 35 -8.89 2.91 15.34
C PRO A 35 -9.07 3.99 14.28
N GLU A 36 -8.93 5.27 14.65
CA GLU A 36 -8.98 6.42 13.76
C GLU A 36 -7.80 6.49 12.78
N THR A 37 -6.69 5.78 13.05
CA THR A 37 -5.57 5.70 12.10
C THR A 37 -5.94 4.93 10.84
N VAL A 38 -6.81 3.92 10.95
CA VAL A 38 -7.24 3.06 9.85
C VAL A 38 -7.79 3.88 8.66
N PRO A 39 -8.85 4.71 8.81
CA PRO A 39 -9.40 5.46 7.68
C PRO A 39 -8.41 6.44 7.07
N VAL A 40 -7.45 6.96 7.87
CA VAL A 40 -6.40 7.85 7.36
C VAL A 40 -5.47 7.12 6.41
N VAL A 41 -5.04 5.90 6.76
CA VAL A 41 -4.18 5.07 5.90
C VAL A 41 -4.91 4.67 4.63
N MET A 42 -6.16 4.19 4.77
CA MET A 42 -6.95 3.67 3.65
C MET A 42 -7.35 4.75 2.65
N LYS A 43 -7.40 6.02 3.05
CA LYS A 43 -7.76 7.14 2.18
C LYS A 43 -6.89 7.25 0.92
N PHE A 44 -5.63 6.83 0.99
CA PHE A 44 -4.65 6.99 -0.10
C PHE A 44 -4.53 5.76 -1.01
N LEU A 45 -5.35 4.73 -0.79
CA LEU A 45 -5.24 3.42 -1.45
C LEU A 45 -6.45 3.10 -2.32
N LYS A 46 -7.08 4.14 -2.86
CA LYS A 46 -8.23 4.00 -3.73
C LYS A 46 -7.81 3.74 -5.17
N VAL A 47 -8.58 2.94 -5.88
CA VAL A 47 -8.28 2.57 -7.28
C VAL A 47 -8.35 3.77 -8.22
N GLU A 48 -9.29 4.69 -7.98
CA GLU A 48 -9.48 5.90 -8.80
C GLU A 48 -8.33 6.90 -8.71
N ASP A 49 -7.49 6.80 -7.67
CA ASP A 49 -6.34 7.69 -7.46
C ASP A 49 -5.07 7.19 -8.17
N VAL A 50 -5.09 5.98 -8.75
CA VAL A 50 -3.95 5.40 -9.47
C VAL A 50 -3.75 6.17 -10.79
N PRO A 51 -2.60 6.84 -11.01
CA PRO A 51 -2.43 7.69 -12.19
C PRO A 51 -2.34 6.89 -13.49
N SER A 52 -3.18 7.28 -14.47
CA SER A 52 -3.07 6.80 -15.85
C SER A 52 -1.96 7.54 -16.62
N PRO A 53 -1.47 7.01 -17.75
CA PRO A 53 -0.58 7.75 -18.65
C PRO A 53 -1.13 9.13 -19.04
N GLU A 54 -2.44 9.24 -19.23
CA GLU A 54 -3.14 10.47 -19.60
C GLU A 54 -3.09 11.50 -18.47
N THR A 55 -3.43 11.10 -17.24
CA THR A 55 -3.37 12.00 -16.07
C THR A 55 -1.94 12.46 -15.78
N ARG A 56 -0.95 11.57 -15.94
CA ARG A 56 0.47 11.91 -15.77
C ARG A 56 0.97 12.93 -16.77
N ARG A 57 0.44 12.92 -18.01
CA ARG A 57 0.78 13.91 -19.04
C ARG A 57 0.05 15.23 -18.83
N ALA A 58 -1.21 15.18 -18.43
CA ALA A 58 -2.05 16.37 -18.25
C ALA A 58 -1.61 17.20 -17.03
N ASP A 59 -1.29 16.56 -15.91
CA ASP A 59 -0.77 17.23 -14.70
C ASP A 59 0.35 16.41 -14.03
N PRO A 60 1.60 16.61 -14.48
CA PRO A 60 2.74 15.87 -13.95
C PRO A 60 3.01 16.14 -12.46
N ASN A 61 2.76 17.36 -11.99
CA ASN A 61 3.06 17.77 -10.61
C ASN A 61 2.05 17.17 -9.64
N HIS A 62 0.76 17.25 -9.97
CA HIS A 62 -0.29 16.59 -9.21
C HIS A 62 -0.07 15.08 -9.17
N SER A 63 0.21 14.47 -10.32
CA SER A 63 0.48 13.04 -10.41
C SER A 63 1.66 12.64 -9.52
N LYS A 64 2.76 13.38 -9.55
CA LYS A 64 3.91 13.12 -8.67
C LYS A 64 3.57 13.20 -7.19
N MET A 65 2.69 14.12 -6.80
CA MET A 65 2.21 14.23 -5.42
C MET A 65 1.35 13.02 -5.03
N VAL A 66 0.37 12.65 -5.86
CA VAL A 66 -0.55 11.52 -5.63
C VAL A 66 0.23 10.21 -5.54
N ILE A 67 1.21 10.00 -6.42
CA ILE A 67 2.12 8.85 -6.39
C ILE A 67 2.87 8.77 -5.07
N ARG A 68 3.41 9.89 -4.57
CA ARG A 68 4.11 9.92 -3.27
C ARG A 68 3.17 9.60 -2.11
N GLN A 69 1.92 10.03 -2.19
CA GLN A 69 0.91 9.74 -1.17
C GLN A 69 0.50 8.26 -1.20
N GLY A 70 0.22 7.69 -2.38
CA GLY A 70 -0.12 6.26 -2.53
C GLY A 70 1.01 5.34 -2.08
N ALA A 71 2.24 5.60 -2.50
CA ALA A 71 3.42 4.84 -2.06
C ALA A 71 3.63 4.92 -0.54
N GLN A 72 3.43 6.10 0.06
CA GLN A 72 3.49 6.26 1.51
C GLN A 72 2.32 5.57 2.21
N GLY A 73 1.13 5.54 1.58
CA GLY A 73 -0.04 4.80 2.04
C GLY A 73 0.23 3.30 2.15
N LEU A 74 0.89 2.70 1.16
CA LEU A 74 1.27 1.28 1.20
C LEU A 74 2.26 0.99 2.34
N LYS A 75 3.24 1.87 2.57
CA LYS A 75 4.15 1.74 3.72
C LYS A 75 3.41 1.83 5.06
N LEU A 76 2.45 2.75 5.19
CA LEU A 76 1.63 2.85 6.38
C LEU A 76 0.74 1.60 6.56
N LEU A 77 0.23 1.04 5.46
CA LEU A 77 -0.56 -0.18 5.46
C LEU A 77 0.24 -1.38 5.97
N GLU A 78 1.51 -1.53 5.59
CA GLU A 78 2.38 -2.59 6.13
C GLU A 78 2.37 -2.61 7.67
N TYR A 79 2.64 -1.46 8.30
CA TYR A 79 2.63 -1.36 9.76
C TYR A 79 1.23 -1.54 10.35
N LEU A 80 0.21 -0.98 9.68
CA LEU A 80 -1.17 -1.12 10.12
C LEU A 80 -1.59 -2.60 10.15
N LEU A 81 -1.26 -3.37 9.11
CA LEU A 81 -1.56 -4.79 9.04
C LEU A 81 -0.91 -5.54 10.20
N HIS A 82 0.37 -5.27 10.49
CA HIS A 82 1.06 -5.86 11.65
C HIS A 82 0.32 -5.58 12.97
N ILE A 83 -0.09 -4.33 13.20
CA ILE A 83 -0.81 -3.94 14.41
C ILE A 83 -2.21 -4.58 14.48
N THR A 84 -2.84 -4.77 13.31
CA THR A 84 -4.18 -5.34 13.20
C THR A 84 -4.23 -6.76 13.76
N HIS A 85 -3.16 -7.55 13.56
CA HIS A 85 -3.03 -8.91 14.11
C HIS A 85 -2.99 -8.99 15.63
N VAL A 86 -2.56 -7.91 16.31
CA VAL A 86 -2.33 -7.91 17.77
C VAL A 86 -3.31 -7.03 18.53
N THR A 87 -4.12 -6.23 17.83
CA THR A 87 -5.04 -5.26 18.45
C THR A 87 -6.48 -5.43 17.94
N PRO A 88 -7.35 -6.14 18.68
CA PRO A 88 -8.72 -6.44 18.23
C PRO A 88 -9.59 -5.22 17.94
N SER A 89 -9.35 -4.08 18.59
CA SER A 89 -10.09 -2.84 18.30
C SER A 89 -9.73 -2.24 16.93
N ILE A 90 -8.47 -2.40 16.49
CA ILE A 90 -8.02 -1.99 15.17
C ILE A 90 -8.57 -2.96 14.12
N GLU A 91 -8.49 -4.28 14.37
CA GLU A 91 -9.03 -5.32 13.48
C GLU A 91 -10.50 -5.10 13.11
N LYS A 92 -11.34 -4.76 14.09
CA LYS A 92 -12.76 -4.46 13.87
C LYS A 92 -13.00 -3.32 12.89
N VAL A 93 -12.10 -2.33 12.84
CA VAL A 93 -12.23 -1.17 11.95
C VAL A 93 -11.50 -1.38 10.62
N ALA A 94 -10.34 -2.03 10.65
CA ALA A 94 -9.51 -2.31 9.48
C ALA A 94 -10.17 -3.31 8.54
N THR A 95 -10.72 -4.40 9.05
CA THR A 95 -11.28 -5.49 8.23
C THR A 95 -12.26 -5.03 7.15
N PRO A 96 -13.34 -4.27 7.46
CA PRO A 96 -14.28 -3.84 6.43
C PRO A 96 -13.64 -2.91 5.39
N LEU A 97 -12.73 -2.03 5.82
CA LEU A 97 -12.06 -1.10 4.91
C LEU A 97 -11.04 -1.79 4.01
N LEU A 98 -10.31 -2.79 4.53
CA LEU A 98 -9.41 -3.63 3.74
C LEU A 98 -10.17 -4.41 2.68
N VAL A 99 -11.30 -5.02 3.06
CA VAL A 99 -12.19 -5.73 2.11
C VAL A 99 -12.67 -4.80 0.99
N GLN A 100 -13.06 -3.57 1.32
CA GLN A 100 -13.55 -2.61 0.32
C GLN A 100 -12.45 -2.07 -0.61
N ASN A 101 -11.18 -2.12 -0.21
CA ASN A 101 -10.08 -1.50 -0.93
C ASN A 101 -9.09 -2.52 -1.53
N VAL A 102 -9.41 -3.81 -1.57
CA VAL A 102 -8.52 -4.85 -2.13
C VAL A 102 -8.03 -4.46 -3.54
N ASP A 103 -8.95 -4.11 -4.44
CA ASP A 103 -8.59 -3.74 -5.81
C ASP A 103 -7.70 -2.49 -5.85
N GLY A 104 -7.95 -1.52 -4.98
CA GLY A 104 -7.11 -0.31 -4.86
C GLY A 104 -5.70 -0.63 -4.37
N ILE A 105 -5.56 -1.46 -3.34
CA ILE A 105 -4.27 -1.92 -2.83
C ILE A 105 -3.49 -2.65 -3.94
N CYS A 106 -4.14 -3.58 -4.64
CA CYS A 106 -3.52 -4.32 -5.73
C CYS A 106 -3.13 -3.43 -6.91
N ALA A 107 -3.98 -2.47 -7.30
CA ALA A 107 -3.69 -1.54 -8.37
C ALA A 107 -2.51 -0.61 -8.04
N TRP A 108 -2.40 -0.15 -6.79
CA TRP A 108 -1.26 0.66 -6.34
C TRP A 108 0.05 -0.14 -6.33
N ILE A 109 0.02 -1.40 -5.86
CA ILE A 109 1.19 -2.28 -5.91
C ILE A 109 1.60 -2.54 -7.36
N ASP A 110 0.67 -2.90 -8.25
CA ASP A 110 0.94 -3.10 -9.68
C ASP A 110 1.55 -1.84 -10.30
N PHE A 111 0.94 -0.68 -10.08
CA PHE A 111 1.41 0.58 -10.63
C PHE A 111 2.85 0.89 -10.20
N LEU A 112 3.16 0.79 -8.91
CA LEU A 112 4.49 1.12 -8.38
C LEU A 112 5.56 0.09 -8.77
N MET A 113 5.18 -1.19 -8.91
CA MET A 113 6.11 -2.26 -9.29
C MET A 113 6.46 -2.29 -10.77
N PHE A 114 5.51 -1.93 -11.65
CA PHE A 114 5.64 -2.12 -13.09
C PHE A 114 5.71 -0.82 -13.88
N THR A 115 5.58 0.35 -13.24
CA THR A 115 5.80 1.64 -13.90
C THR A 115 7.21 2.14 -13.59
N PRO A 116 8.09 2.26 -14.60
CA PRO A 116 9.43 2.83 -14.41
C PRO A 116 9.37 4.21 -13.76
N ASP A 117 10.27 4.45 -12.80
CA ASP A 117 10.43 5.71 -12.05
C ASP A 117 9.19 6.19 -11.28
N ALA A 118 8.14 5.36 -11.17
CA ALA A 118 6.95 5.74 -10.44
C ALA A 118 7.18 5.73 -8.93
N ASP A 119 7.88 4.73 -8.38
CA ASP A 119 8.11 4.68 -6.94
C ASP A 119 9.10 5.77 -6.50
N PRO A 120 8.65 6.78 -5.73
CA PRO A 120 9.51 7.89 -5.31
C PRO A 120 10.49 7.50 -4.21
N PHE A 121 10.38 6.28 -3.68
CA PHE A 121 11.29 5.69 -2.70
C PHE A 121 12.20 4.61 -3.29
N TRP A 122 12.21 4.49 -4.62
CA TRP A 122 13.14 3.64 -5.35
C TRP A 122 14.57 4.13 -5.13
N LYS A 123 15.23 3.57 -4.11
CA LYS A 123 16.65 3.76 -3.83
C LYS A 123 17.31 2.40 -3.87
N GLU A 124 17.84 2.08 -5.05
CA GLU A 124 18.92 1.13 -5.30
C GLU A 124 18.70 -0.37 -5.01
N ASP A 125 17.71 -0.80 -4.21
CA ASP A 125 17.40 -2.23 -4.02
C ASP A 125 15.94 -2.59 -4.37
N GLN A 126 15.75 -3.23 -5.52
CA GLN A 126 14.44 -3.76 -5.96
C GLN A 126 13.95 -4.91 -5.09
N GLY A 127 14.86 -5.65 -4.44
CA GLY A 127 14.52 -6.79 -3.59
C GLY A 127 13.75 -6.36 -2.35
N ASP A 128 14.16 -5.26 -1.71
CA ASP A 128 13.52 -4.71 -0.52
C ASP A 128 12.07 -4.26 -0.79
N GLN A 129 11.79 -3.73 -1.99
CA GLN A 129 10.45 -3.30 -2.35
C GLN A 129 9.53 -4.45 -2.73
N TYR A 130 10.06 -5.45 -3.45
CA TYR A 130 9.32 -6.67 -3.70
C TYR A 130 8.92 -7.33 -2.39
N ASN A 131 9.86 -7.41 -1.43
CA ASN A 131 9.60 -7.92 -0.10
C ASN A 131 8.55 -7.10 0.65
N LEU A 132 8.59 -5.76 0.58
CA LEU A 132 7.56 -4.90 1.15
C LEU A 132 6.16 -5.23 0.60
N TYR A 133 5.99 -5.26 -0.72
CA TYR A 133 4.70 -5.50 -1.34
C TYR A 133 4.19 -6.92 -1.12
N ALA A 134 5.10 -7.92 -1.17
CA ALA A 134 4.79 -9.29 -0.82
C ALA A 134 4.33 -9.41 0.65
N ASN A 135 5.01 -8.72 1.58
CA ASN A 135 4.64 -8.68 2.99
C ASN A 135 3.28 -8.01 3.20
N ILE A 136 2.96 -6.94 2.48
CA ILE A 136 1.63 -6.31 2.53
C ILE A 136 0.55 -7.32 2.13
N LEU A 137 0.71 -7.98 0.98
CA LEU A 137 -0.27 -8.96 0.48
C LEU A 137 -0.41 -10.14 1.43
N TYR A 138 0.72 -10.71 1.87
CA TYR A 138 0.75 -11.83 2.82
C TYR A 138 0.07 -11.45 4.14
N ASN A 139 0.47 -10.33 4.74
CA ASN A 139 -0.09 -9.91 6.03
C ASN A 139 -1.57 -9.60 5.93
N ALA A 140 -2.05 -9.00 4.83
CA ALA A 140 -3.47 -8.73 4.61
C ALA A 140 -4.29 -10.01 4.52
N ILE A 141 -3.82 -11.00 3.78
CA ILE A 141 -4.47 -12.31 3.65
C ILE A 141 -4.54 -13.04 5.01
N GLN A 142 -3.48 -12.93 5.81
CA GLN A 142 -3.43 -13.56 7.13
C GLN A 142 -4.26 -12.83 8.19
N THR A 143 -4.67 -11.57 7.97
CA THR A 143 -5.35 -10.75 8.99
C THR A 143 -6.71 -11.31 9.39
N HIS A 144 -7.57 -11.63 8.42
CA HIS A 144 -8.92 -12.11 8.71
C HIS A 144 -9.45 -12.95 7.54
N SER A 145 -10.21 -14.00 7.83
CA SER A 145 -10.72 -14.95 6.82
C SER A 145 -11.53 -14.26 5.71
N SER A 146 -12.30 -13.22 6.04
CA SER A 146 -13.05 -12.44 5.04
C SER A 146 -12.13 -11.68 4.07
N ILE A 147 -10.98 -11.20 4.53
CA ILE A 147 -10.02 -10.49 3.68
C ILE A 147 -9.43 -11.48 2.68
N PHE A 148 -8.99 -12.66 3.15
CA PHE A 148 -8.51 -13.73 2.28
C PHE A 148 -9.50 -14.06 1.15
N GLN A 149 -10.78 -14.29 1.48
CA GLN A 149 -11.81 -14.65 0.50
C GLN A 149 -12.00 -13.57 -0.58
N VAL A 150 -11.90 -12.30 -0.19
CA VAL A 150 -12.04 -11.17 -1.12
C VAL A 150 -10.80 -11.03 -1.99
N TYR A 151 -9.60 -11.21 -1.44
CA TYR A 151 -8.35 -11.20 -2.21
C TYR A 151 -8.36 -12.27 -3.31
N ILE A 152 -8.64 -13.53 -2.99
CA ILE A 152 -8.62 -14.61 -3.99
C ILE A 152 -9.72 -14.48 -5.06
N SER A 153 -10.78 -13.71 -4.77
CA SER A 153 -11.88 -13.44 -5.70
C SER A 153 -11.73 -12.10 -6.43
N SER A 154 -10.74 -11.28 -6.06
CA SER A 154 -10.49 -9.96 -6.64
C SER A 154 -9.79 -10.10 -7.98
N ARG A 155 -10.35 -9.45 -9.00
CA ARG A 155 -9.71 -9.35 -10.31
C ARG A 155 -8.36 -8.63 -10.23
N GLY A 156 -8.29 -7.54 -9.46
CA GLY A 156 -7.03 -6.78 -9.29
C GLY A 156 -5.92 -7.64 -8.68
N PHE A 157 -6.25 -8.50 -7.72
CA PHE A 157 -5.30 -9.42 -7.13
C PHE A 157 -4.84 -10.51 -8.12
N VAL A 158 -5.79 -11.12 -8.84
CA VAL A 158 -5.46 -12.13 -9.87
C VAL A 158 -4.57 -11.54 -10.96
N ASP A 159 -4.90 -10.36 -11.48
CA ASP A 159 -4.12 -9.66 -12.50
C ASP A 159 -2.69 -9.34 -12.00
N LEU A 160 -2.56 -8.90 -10.74
CA LEU A 160 -1.27 -8.65 -10.10
C LEU A 160 -0.43 -9.94 -9.99
N VAL A 161 -1.01 -11.04 -9.49
CA VAL A 161 -0.31 -12.33 -9.36
C VAL A 161 0.14 -12.85 -10.73
N LEU A 162 -0.71 -12.76 -11.76
CA LEU A 162 -0.34 -13.17 -13.12
C LEU A 162 0.81 -12.34 -13.67
N ARG A 163 0.82 -11.02 -13.46
CA ARG A 163 1.92 -10.15 -13.90
C ARG A 163 3.22 -10.43 -13.16
N LEU A 164 3.15 -10.68 -11.85
CA LEU A 164 4.30 -11.11 -11.05
C LEU A 164 4.88 -12.43 -11.58
N TRP A 165 4.01 -13.40 -11.84
CA TRP A 165 4.40 -14.70 -12.38
C TRP A 165 5.04 -14.58 -13.77
N LEU A 166 4.44 -13.80 -14.68
CA LEU A 166 5.01 -13.55 -16.00
C LEU A 166 6.39 -12.89 -15.93
N ARG A 167 6.59 -11.90 -15.05
CA ARG A 167 7.89 -11.22 -14.89
C ARG A 167 8.99 -12.14 -14.37
N GLU A 168 8.68 -13.03 -13.43
CA GLU A 168 9.66 -14.01 -12.94
C GLU A 168 9.90 -15.15 -13.95
N GLY A 169 8.86 -15.59 -14.66
CA GLY A 169 8.97 -16.54 -15.77
C GLY A 169 9.89 -16.04 -16.88
N ASP A 170 9.77 -14.77 -17.27
CA ASP A 170 10.59 -14.15 -18.31
C ASP A 170 12.08 -14.08 -17.91
N LYS A 171 12.39 -13.79 -16.64
CA LYS A 171 13.77 -13.85 -16.12
C LYS A 171 14.38 -15.27 -16.20
N SER A 172 13.57 -16.30 -15.92
CA SER A 172 13.99 -17.70 -16.01
C SER A 172 14.21 -18.16 -17.46
N LEU A 173 13.42 -17.63 -18.41
CA LEU A 173 13.58 -17.88 -19.83
C LEU A 173 14.86 -17.24 -20.39
N ILE A 174 15.14 -15.99 -20.01
CA ILE A 174 16.36 -15.26 -20.43
C ILE A 174 17.63 -15.94 -19.90
N THR A 175 17.62 -16.47 -18.68
CA THR A 175 18.76 -17.24 -18.14
C THR A 175 18.92 -18.61 -18.80
N SER A 176 17.83 -19.24 -19.24
CA SER A 176 17.88 -20.54 -19.93
C SER A 176 18.36 -20.49 -21.38
N ILE A 177 18.25 -19.33 -22.05
CA ILE A 177 18.74 -19.11 -23.43
C ILE A 177 20.21 -18.66 -23.44
N SER A 178 20.75 -18.28 -22.27
CA SER A 178 22.12 -17.78 -22.11
C SER A 178 23.12 -18.85 -21.66
N ASN A 179 22.70 -20.11 -21.57
CA ASN A 179 23.52 -21.31 -21.30
C ASN A 179 23.41 -22.29 -22.47
#